data_AF-A0AB39VHH5-F1
#
_entry.id   AF-A0AB39VHH5-F1
#
_cell.length_a   1.000
_cell.length_b   1.000
_cell.length_c   1.000
_cell.angle_alpha   90.00
_cell.angle_beta   90.00
_cell.angle_gamma   90.00
#
_symmetry.space_group_name_H-M   'P 1'
#
loop_
_entity.id
_entity.type
_entity.pdbx_description
1 polymer ?
#
loop_
_entity_poly.entity_id
_entity_poly.type
_entity_poly.pdbx_seq_one_letter_code
_entity_poly.pdbx_strand_id
1 'polypeptide(L)'
;MKKLLLGIAILGLLGSCNNKKLISDCKNYKVADKYERKETFIINQYAGEINGSPLYIPVPQTSVYYYITFENSNTYSIGQSKYRLVNVGEKIKECKF
;
A
#
# COMPACT_ATOMS: atom_id res chain seq x y z
N MET A 1 -50.16 33.38 30.15
CA MET A 1 -49.54 32.18 30.73
C MET A 1 -48.08 32.13 30.31
N LYS A 2 -47.17 32.11 31.30
CA LYS A 2 -45.71 31.97 31.15
C LYS A 2 -45.33 30.62 30.54
N LYS A 3 -44.06 30.54 30.08
CA LYS A 3 -43.21 29.34 29.83
C LYS A 3 -42.94 29.12 28.33
N LEU A 4 -41.73 28.83 27.85
CA LEU A 4 -40.39 28.78 28.45
C LEU A 4 -39.43 28.81 27.24
N LEU A 5 -38.45 29.72 27.25
CA LEU A 5 -37.27 29.64 26.39
C LEU A 5 -36.43 28.45 26.85
N LEU A 6 -36.29 27.42 26.00
CA LEU A 6 -35.18 26.48 26.00
C LEU A 6 -34.86 26.21 24.52
N GLY A 7 -33.77 26.70 23.93
CA GLY A 7 -32.45 26.83 24.54
C GLY A 7 -31.81 25.45 24.67
N ILE A 8 -31.81 24.66 23.59
CA ILE A 8 -30.98 23.45 23.49
C ILE A 8 -30.03 23.67 22.32
N ALA A 9 -28.92 24.33 22.65
CA ALA A 9 -27.67 24.13 21.94
C ALA A 9 -27.32 22.65 22.09
N ILE A 10 -27.61 21.86 21.06
CA ILE A 10 -27.10 20.50 20.95
C ILE A 10 -25.60 20.63 20.68
N LEU A 11 -24.87 20.80 21.78
CA LEU A 11 -23.61 20.14 22.08
C LEU A 11 -23.14 19.23 20.94
N GLY A 12 -22.36 19.79 20.03
CA GLY A 12 -20.91 19.83 20.29
C GLY A 12 -20.32 18.51 20.77
N LEU A 13 -20.73 17.39 20.18
CA LEU A 13 -20.01 16.12 20.21
C LEU A 13 -20.01 15.56 18.77
N LEU A 14 -19.51 16.39 17.84
CA LEU A 14 -18.66 15.85 16.79
C LEU A 14 -17.59 15.07 17.53
N GLY A 15 -17.78 13.75 17.61
CA GLY A 15 -16.81 12.83 18.16
C GLY A 15 -15.50 13.18 17.51
N SER A 16 -14.63 13.81 18.29
CA SER A 16 -13.25 14.04 17.93
C SER A 16 -12.72 12.65 17.61
N CYS A 17 -12.68 12.32 16.32
CA CYS A 17 -11.72 11.37 15.83
C CYS A 17 -10.40 11.97 16.26
N ASN A 18 -9.90 11.51 17.40
CA ASN A 18 -8.49 11.51 17.74
C ASN A 18 -7.80 10.68 16.66
N ASN A 19 -7.79 11.18 15.43
CA ASN A 19 -6.64 11.04 14.56
C ASN A 19 -5.57 11.81 15.31
N LYS A 20 -4.94 11.14 16.30
CA LYS A 20 -3.54 11.39 16.61
C LYS A 20 -2.91 11.46 15.24
N LYS A 21 -2.59 12.67 14.81
CA LYS A 21 -1.86 12.95 13.60
C LYS A 21 -0.67 12.02 13.71
N LEU A 22 -0.69 10.90 12.99
CA LEU A 22 0.47 10.04 12.84
C LEU A 22 1.44 10.96 12.13
N ILE A 23 2.28 11.62 12.92
CA ILE A 23 3.39 12.41 12.42
C ILE A 23 4.30 11.32 11.88
N SER A 24 4.05 10.93 10.63
CA SER A 24 4.96 10.08 9.90
C SER A 24 6.26 10.87 9.83
N ASP A 25 7.31 10.31 10.44
CA ASP A 25 8.66 10.86 10.35
C ASP A 25 9.12 10.69 8.90
N CYS A 26 8.81 11.71 8.10
CA CYS A 26 9.16 11.74 6.71
C CYS A 26 10.48 12.48 6.52
N LYS A 27 11.42 11.84 5.85
CA LYS A 27 12.71 12.43 5.47
C LYS A 27 12.94 12.24 3.97
N ASN A 28 13.67 13.17 3.37
CA ASN A 28 14.06 13.05 1.97
C ASN A 28 15.38 12.29 1.89
N TYR A 29 15.40 11.15 1.21
CA TYR A 29 16.61 10.39 0.97
C TYR A 29 16.85 10.26 -0.53
N LYS A 30 18.13 10.21 -0.89
CA LYS A 30 18.55 9.90 -2.26
C LYS A 30 18.28 8.43 -2.54
N VAL A 31 17.69 8.14 -3.71
CA VAL A 31 17.58 6.76 -4.22
C VAL A 31 18.96 6.29 -4.64
N ALA A 32 19.47 5.26 -3.98
CA ALA A 32 20.77 4.67 -4.24
C ALA A 32 20.70 3.61 -5.35
N ASP A 33 19.61 2.84 -5.40
CA ASP A 33 19.42 1.78 -6.39
C ASP A 33 17.93 1.53 -6.67
N LYS A 34 17.64 0.92 -7.82
CA LYS A 34 16.30 0.43 -8.18
C LYS A 34 16.41 -0.87 -8.99
N TYR A 35 15.63 -1.88 -8.63
CA TYR A 35 15.67 -3.19 -9.30
C TYR A 35 14.30 -3.87 -9.35
N GLU A 36 14.18 -4.81 -10.28
CA GLU A 36 13.03 -5.71 -10.41
C GLU A 36 13.38 -7.08 -9.85
N ARG A 37 12.45 -7.69 -9.11
CA ARG A 37 12.54 -9.09 -8.70
C ARG A 37 11.39 -9.85 -9.34
N LYS A 38 11.74 -10.86 -10.13
CA LYS A 38 10.78 -11.74 -10.78
C LYS A 38 10.73 -13.06 -10.02
N GLU A 39 9.56 -13.45 -9.59
CA GLU A 39 9.33 -14.74 -8.93
C GLU A 39 8.36 -15.55 -9.79
N THR A 40 8.76 -16.77 -10.12
CA THR A 40 7.90 -17.70 -10.87
C THR A 40 7.53 -18.85 -9.96
N PHE A 41 6.23 -19.12 -9.86
CA PHE A 41 5.68 -20.23 -9.09
C PHE A 41 4.67 -20.98 -9.93
N ILE A 42 4.46 -22.26 -9.61
CA ILE A 42 3.47 -23.10 -10.28
C ILE A 42 2.15 -22.95 -9.51
N ILE A 43 1.11 -22.52 -10.21
CA ILE A 43 -0.27 -22.57 -9.69
C ILE A 43 -1.04 -23.70 -10.36
N ASN A 44 -1.97 -24.31 -9.63
CA ASN A 44 -2.92 -25.24 -10.20
C ASN A 44 -4.12 -24.45 -10.73
N GLN A 45 -4.21 -24.31 -12.05
CA GLN A 45 -5.31 -23.61 -12.71
C GLN A 45 -6.40 -24.61 -13.11
N TYR A 46 -7.65 -24.26 -12.84
CA TYR A 46 -8.80 -25.07 -13.25
C TYR A 46 -8.83 -25.21 -14.78
N ALA A 47 -8.95 -26.45 -15.25
CA ALA A 47 -8.92 -26.81 -16.67
C ALA A 47 -10.21 -27.49 -17.15
N GLY A 48 -11.19 -27.69 -16.28
CA GLY A 48 -12.46 -28.35 -16.60
C GLY A 48 -12.76 -29.50 -15.65
N GLU A 49 -13.61 -30.42 -16.09
CA GLU A 49 -14.07 -31.56 -15.29
C GLU A 49 -13.99 -32.85 -16.11
N ILE A 50 -13.55 -33.95 -15.50
CA ILE A 50 -13.55 -35.29 -16.10
C ILE A 50 -14.34 -36.21 -15.17
N ASN A 51 -15.41 -36.83 -15.69
CA ASN A 51 -16.26 -37.77 -14.96
C ASN A 51 -16.76 -37.26 -13.59
N GLY A 52 -17.22 -36.01 -13.49
CA GLY A 52 -17.69 -35.46 -12.20
C GLY A 52 -16.59 -34.82 -11.34
N SER A 53 -15.32 -34.95 -11.72
CA SER A 53 -14.18 -34.51 -10.90
C SER A 53 -13.44 -33.33 -11.52
N PRO A 54 -13.15 -32.25 -10.76
CA PRO A 54 -12.46 -31.09 -11.28
C PRO A 54 -11.01 -31.42 -11.65
N LEU A 55 -10.61 -31.01 -12.84
CA LEU A 55 -9.24 -31.11 -13.35
C LEU A 55 -8.53 -29.78 -13.14
N TYR A 56 -7.33 -29.85 -12.56
CA TYR A 56 -6.42 -28.72 -12.47
C TYR A 56 -5.10 -29.06 -13.18
N ILE A 57 -4.55 -28.10 -13.90
CA ILE A 57 -3.24 -28.24 -14.55
C ILE A 57 -2.24 -27.27 -13.93
N PRO A 58 -0.97 -27.68 -13.76
CA PRO A 58 0.07 -26.78 -13.30
C PRO A 58 0.39 -25.77 -14.40
N VAL A 59 0.26 -24.48 -14.07
CA VAL A 59 0.59 -23.36 -14.95
C VAL A 59 1.62 -22.47 -14.26
N PRO A 60 2.72 -22.11 -14.93
CA PRO A 60 3.66 -21.15 -14.38
C PRO A 60 3.02 -19.76 -14.32
N GLN A 61 3.08 -19.13 -13.16
CA GLN A 61 2.72 -17.73 -12.96
C GLN A 61 3.96 -16.96 -12.52
N THR A 62 4.20 -15.82 -13.17
CA THR A 62 5.30 -14.92 -12.83
C THR A 62 4.76 -13.65 -12.19
N SER A 63 5.22 -13.36 -10.99
CA SER A 63 5.00 -12.08 -10.31
C SER A 63 6.25 -11.21 -10.43
N VAL A 64 6.04 -9.91 -10.67
CA VAL A 64 7.12 -8.92 -10.75
C VAL A 64 6.96 -7.92 -9.62
N TYR A 65 7.99 -7.81 -8.79
CA TYR A 65 8.08 -6.87 -7.68
C TYR A 65 9.12 -5.80 -8.00
N TYR A 66 8.81 -4.55 -7.69
CA TYR A 66 9.67 -3.41 -7.99
C TYR A 66 10.19 -2.82 -6.70
N TYR A 67 11.50 -2.71 -6.58
CA TYR A 67 12.15 -2.24 -5.36
C TYR A 67 12.97 -0.98 -5.63
N ILE A 68 13.01 -0.12 -4.62
CA ILE A 68 13.97 0.98 -4.53
C ILE A 68 14.73 0.87 -3.23
N THR A 69 16.01 1.21 -3.28
CA THR A 69 16.90 1.26 -2.12
C THR A 69 17.37 2.70 -1.94
N PHE A 70 17.26 3.21 -0.72
CA PHE A 70 17.72 4.55 -0.34
C PHE A 70 19.17 4.54 0.13
N GLU A 71 19.81 5.72 0.17
CA GLU A 71 21.19 5.90 0.67
C GLU A 71 21.35 5.54 2.16
N ASN A 72 20.26 5.44 2.91
CA ASN A 72 20.23 4.96 4.29
C ASN A 72 20.11 3.42 4.39
N SER A 73 20.23 2.70 3.27
CA SER A 73 20.10 1.24 3.11
C SER A 73 18.69 0.68 3.27
N ASN A 74 17.66 1.50 3.49
CA ASN A 74 16.28 1.02 3.51
C ASN A 74 15.83 0.65 2.10
N THR A 75 15.15 -0.49 1.99
CA THR A 75 14.60 -1.00 0.73
C THR A 75 13.08 -1.13 0.85
N TYR A 76 12.37 -0.65 -0.17
CA TYR A 76 10.91 -0.70 -0.21
C TYR A 76 10.41 -1.26 -1.52
N SER A 77 9.38 -2.10 -1.43
CA SER A 77 8.56 -2.45 -2.58
C SER A 77 7.66 -1.27 -2.94
N ILE A 78 7.61 -0.94 -4.23
CA ILE A 78 6.78 0.13 -4.77
C ILE A 78 5.98 -0.38 -5.96
N GLY A 79 4.89 0.33 -6.30
CA GLY A 79 4.12 0.02 -7.50
C GLY A 79 4.90 0.31 -8.79
N GLN A 80 4.60 -0.45 -9.85
CA GLN A 80 5.26 -0.32 -11.16
C GLN A 80 5.25 1.12 -11.69
N SER A 81 4.11 1.82 -11.59
CA SER A 81 3.99 3.20 -12.08
C SER A 81 4.96 4.14 -11.37
N LYS A 82 5.12 4.00 -10.04
CA LYS A 82 6.09 4.80 -9.28
C LYS A 82 7.52 4.41 -9.63
N TYR A 83 7.81 3.13 -9.80
CA TYR A 83 9.13 2.64 -10.19
C TYR A 83 9.62 3.21 -11.53
N ARG A 84 8.72 3.37 -12.50
CA ARG A 84 9.02 3.98 -13.81
C ARG A 84 9.36 5.47 -13.71
N LEU A 85 8.80 6.17 -12.72
CA LEU A 85 8.99 7.61 -12.53
C LEU A 85 10.23 7.95 -11.68
N VAL A 86 10.63 7.06 -10.77
CA VAL A 86 11.76 7.28 -9.88
C VAL A 86 13.09 7.01 -10.60
N ASN A 87 14.04 7.93 -10.45
CA ASN A 87 15.39 7.79 -10.95
C ASN A 87 16.40 7.56 -9.82
N VAL A 88 17.43 6.76 -10.11
CA VAL A 88 18.58 6.63 -9.20
C VAL A 88 19.25 8.01 -9.10
N GLY A 89 19.53 8.42 -7.87
CA GLY A 89 20.10 9.70 -7.53
C GLY A 89 19.09 10.82 -7.24
N GLU A 90 17.79 10.60 -7.48
CA GLU A 90 16.72 11.51 -7.10
C GLU A 90 16.50 11.49 -5.58
N LYS A 91 16.17 12.65 -4.99
CA LYS A 91 15.74 12.73 -3.59
C LYS A 91 14.23 12.66 -3.51
N ILE A 92 13.71 11.60 -2.88
CA ILE A 92 12.27 11.44 -2.66
C ILE A 92 11.96 11.31 -1.17
N LYS A 93 10.72 11.68 -0.80
CA LYS A 93 10.24 11.64 0.58
C LYS A 93 9.94 10.19 0.98
N GLU A 94 10.71 9.65 1.91
CA GLU A 94 10.47 8.39 2.61
C GLU A 94 9.72 8.70 3.91
N CYS A 95 8.61 8.00 4.15
CA CYS A 95 7.75 8.19 5.32
C CYS A 95 7.70 6.89 6.11
N LYS A 96 8.13 6.93 7.38
CA LYS A 96 8.01 5.80 8.31
C LYS A 96 6.62 5.82 8.94
N PHE A 97 5.88 4.73 8.79
CA PHE A 97 4.55 4.53 9.37
C PHE A 97 4.64 3.64 10.60
#